data_AF-A0A937F7N3-F1
#
_entry.id   AF-A0A937F7N3-F1
#
_cell.length_a   1.000
_cell.length_b   1.000
_cell.length_c   1.000
_cell.angle_alpha   90.00
_cell.angle_beta   90.00
_cell.angle_gamma   90.00
#
_symmetry.space_group_name_H-M   'P 1'
#
loop_
_entity.id
_entity.type
_entity.pdbx_description
1 polymer ?
#
loop_
_entity_poly.entity_id
_entity_poly.type
_entity_poly.pdbx_seq_one_letter_code
_entity_poly.pdbx_strand_id
1 'polypeptide(L)'
;MKAANNILKHLEHFEEEKGYFTGDKVKDQYFKMHAKNVEIHEVILKISTIETEELREIVPDLRKLSSFIVSSQIDQDLQSGNPQLVNKLMSYYEGKEKVAFMTFCSTYCCWHNRDDYPVFNIEAIRILGKHFKRSFSEYLEDYALFQTDMKGLKEKLGLDSLNFQELEKFFWLFSEDLEEAKVQSA
;
A
#
# COMPACT_ATOMS: atom_id res chain seq x y z
N MET A 1 -3.01 27.07 -10.01
CA MET A 1 -4.36 27.46 -9.53
C MET A 1 -5.45 26.43 -9.83
N LYS A 2 -5.78 26.07 -11.10
CA LYS A 2 -6.86 25.09 -11.39
C LYS A 2 -6.62 23.67 -10.84
N ALA A 3 -5.42 23.12 -10.98
CA ALA A 3 -5.10 21.76 -10.51
C ALA A 3 -5.07 21.65 -8.97
N ALA A 4 -4.44 22.61 -8.27
CA ALA A 4 -4.41 22.65 -6.80
C ALA A 4 -5.82 22.82 -6.19
N ASN A 5 -6.69 23.61 -6.83
CA ASN A 5 -8.10 23.72 -6.40
C ASN A 5 -8.89 22.42 -6.61
N ASN A 6 -8.48 21.54 -7.53
CA ASN A 6 -9.19 20.28 -7.74
C ASN A 6 -8.81 19.24 -6.67
N ILE A 7 -7.54 19.19 -6.25
CA ILE A 7 -7.07 18.27 -5.21
C ILE A 7 -7.75 18.56 -3.86
N LEU A 8 -7.85 19.84 -3.45
CA LEU A 8 -8.55 20.21 -2.22
C LEU A 8 -10.03 19.79 -2.24
N LYS A 9 -10.70 20.00 -3.38
CA LYS A 9 -12.08 19.56 -3.56
C LYS A 9 -12.21 18.03 -3.48
N HIS A 10 -11.26 17.29 -4.04
CA HIS A 10 -11.24 15.82 -3.94
C HIS A 10 -11.00 15.36 -2.51
N LEU A 11 -10.12 16.03 -1.76
CA LEU A 11 -9.90 15.74 -0.35
C LEU A 11 -11.18 15.97 0.47
N GLU A 12 -11.86 17.10 0.27
CA GLU A 12 -13.15 17.38 0.93
C GLU A 12 -14.18 16.28 0.63
N HIS A 13 -14.32 15.91 -0.65
CA HIS A 13 -15.23 14.84 -1.05
C HIS A 13 -14.83 13.48 -0.46
N PHE A 14 -13.53 13.18 -0.43
CA PHE A 14 -13.02 11.94 0.15
C PHE A 14 -13.32 11.84 1.64
N GLU A 15 -13.17 12.92 2.40
CA GLU A 15 -13.45 12.92 3.84
C GLU A 15 -14.95 12.72 4.13
N GLU A 16 -15.85 13.20 3.27
CA GLU A 16 -17.29 12.91 3.36
C GLU A 16 -17.59 11.41 3.14
N GLU A 17 -16.89 10.78 2.19
CA GLU A 17 -17.10 9.37 1.82
C GLU A 17 -16.42 8.37 2.78
N LYS A 18 -15.29 8.76 3.38
CA LYS A 18 -14.48 7.91 4.27
C LYS A 18 -15.25 7.39 5.47
N GLY A 19 -16.30 8.11 5.89
CA GLY A 19 -17.26 7.65 6.90
C GLY A 19 -17.88 6.27 6.60
N TYR A 20 -18.06 5.94 5.33
CA TYR A 20 -18.75 4.74 4.84
C TYR A 20 -17.84 3.51 4.65
N PHE A 21 -16.52 3.64 4.81
CA PHE A 21 -15.59 2.51 4.70
C PHE A 21 -15.59 1.64 5.96
N THR A 22 -16.74 1.08 6.31
CA THR A 22 -16.94 0.23 7.50
C THR A 22 -16.06 -1.02 7.46
N GLY A 23 -15.85 -1.61 6.29
CA GLY A 23 -14.92 -2.73 6.10
C GLY A 23 -13.48 -2.39 6.51
N ASP A 24 -13.00 -1.19 6.15
CA ASP A 24 -11.66 -0.75 6.53
C ASP A 24 -11.54 -0.52 8.04
N LYS A 25 -12.58 0.03 8.66
CA LYS A 25 -12.62 0.24 10.11
C LYS A 25 -12.54 -1.09 10.86
N VAL A 26 -13.25 -2.11 10.39
CA VAL A 26 -13.19 -3.46 10.97
C VAL A 26 -11.80 -4.06 10.78
N LYS A 27 -11.22 -3.97 9.58
CA LYS A 27 -9.85 -4.44 9.31
C LYS A 27 -8.84 -3.72 10.19
N ASP A 28 -8.97 -2.40 10.34
CA ASP A 28 -8.11 -1.59 11.22
C ASP A 28 -8.11 -2.09 12.65
N GLN A 29 -9.30 -2.25 13.21
CA GLN A 29 -9.46 -2.75 14.56
C GLN A 29 -8.85 -4.14 14.69
N TYR A 30 -9.09 -5.02 13.71
CA TYR A 30 -8.53 -6.37 13.72
C TYR A 30 -6.99 -6.37 13.72
N PHE A 31 -6.36 -5.63 12.81
CA PHE A 31 -4.88 -5.56 12.75
C PHE A 31 -4.29 -4.92 14.01
N LYS A 32 -4.95 -3.91 14.60
CA LYS A 32 -4.52 -3.30 15.88
C LYS A 32 -4.61 -4.27 17.06
N MET A 33 -5.70 -5.04 17.15
CA MET A 33 -5.89 -6.04 18.22
C MET A 33 -4.94 -7.22 18.07
N HIS A 34 -4.59 -7.58 16.83
CA HIS A 34 -3.70 -8.69 16.51
C HIS A 34 -2.40 -8.18 15.87
N ALA A 35 -1.70 -7.23 16.48
CA ALA A 35 -0.56 -6.57 15.83
C ALA A 35 0.64 -7.50 15.56
N LYS A 36 0.80 -8.59 16.31
CA LYS A 36 1.97 -9.47 16.23
C LYS A 36 1.83 -10.57 15.19
N ASN A 37 2.92 -10.96 14.56
CA ASN A 37 2.95 -11.98 13.51
C ASN A 37 3.69 -13.24 13.96
N VAL A 38 3.34 -13.72 15.16
CA VAL A 38 4.01 -14.85 15.83
C VAL A 38 3.20 -16.15 15.77
N GLU A 39 1.89 -16.05 15.62
CA GLU A 39 0.98 -17.20 15.54
C GLU A 39 0.52 -17.45 14.11
N ILE A 40 0.74 -18.66 13.59
CA ILE A 40 0.40 -19.02 12.20
C ILE A 40 -1.08 -18.78 11.91
N HIS A 41 -1.98 -19.15 12.83
CA HIS A 41 -3.42 -19.04 12.61
C HIS A 41 -3.88 -17.58 12.55
N GLU A 42 -3.28 -16.69 13.36
CA GLU A 42 -3.57 -15.25 13.28
C GLU A 42 -3.06 -14.64 11.97
N VAL A 43 -1.88 -15.06 11.51
CA VAL A 43 -1.34 -14.62 10.20
C VAL A 43 -2.24 -15.09 9.06
N ILE A 44 -2.73 -16.34 9.08
CA ILE A 44 -3.70 -16.83 8.10
C ILE A 44 -4.93 -15.92 8.08
N LEU A 45 -5.52 -15.61 9.25
CA LEU A 45 -6.70 -14.76 9.32
C LEU A 45 -6.44 -13.36 8.75
N LYS A 46 -5.28 -12.76 9.05
CA LYS A 46 -4.88 -11.47 8.45
C LYS A 46 -4.80 -11.56 6.93
N ILE A 47 -4.11 -12.57 6.40
CA ILE A 47 -4.01 -12.78 4.95
C ILE A 47 -5.42 -12.90 4.36
N SER A 48 -6.28 -13.73 4.94
CA SER A 48 -7.66 -13.93 4.46
C SER A 48 -8.51 -12.65 4.50
N THR A 49 -8.19 -11.66 5.35
CA THR A 49 -8.91 -10.37 5.37
C THR A 49 -8.52 -9.41 4.24
N ILE A 50 -7.37 -9.63 3.60
CA ILE A 50 -6.81 -8.75 2.57
C ILE A 50 -6.46 -9.44 1.25
N GLU A 51 -6.56 -10.77 1.19
CA GLU A 51 -6.26 -11.55 -0.01
C GLU A 51 -7.18 -11.18 -1.18
N THR A 52 -6.62 -11.25 -2.38
CA THR A 52 -7.34 -11.05 -3.64
C THR A 52 -7.43 -12.38 -4.39
N GLU A 53 -8.18 -12.41 -5.49
CA GLU A 53 -8.25 -13.58 -6.36
C GLU A 53 -6.87 -13.93 -6.94
N GLU A 54 -6.12 -12.91 -7.38
CA GLU A 54 -4.77 -13.04 -7.93
C GLU A 54 -3.80 -13.65 -6.90
N LEU A 55 -3.90 -13.24 -5.62
CA LEU A 55 -3.08 -13.85 -4.58
C LEU A 55 -3.39 -15.34 -4.40
N ARG A 56 -4.68 -15.72 -4.40
CA ARG A 56 -5.09 -17.12 -4.22
C ARG A 56 -4.61 -18.01 -5.37
N GLU A 57 -4.56 -17.48 -6.58
CA GLU A 57 -4.05 -18.20 -7.75
C GLU A 57 -2.55 -18.50 -7.61
N ILE A 58 -1.76 -17.56 -7.08
CA ILE A 58 -0.30 -17.69 -7.01
C ILE A 58 0.21 -18.28 -5.68
N VAL A 59 -0.59 -18.18 -4.61
CA VAL A 59 -0.34 -18.78 -3.28
C VAL A 59 -1.56 -19.61 -2.85
N PRO A 60 -1.72 -20.84 -3.38
CA PRO A 60 -2.85 -21.70 -3.02
C PRO A 60 -2.75 -22.28 -1.60
N ASP A 61 -1.55 -22.28 -0.99
CA ASP A 61 -1.30 -22.80 0.36
C ASP A 61 -0.95 -21.65 1.32
N LEU A 62 -1.97 -21.08 1.94
CA LEU A 62 -1.80 -19.99 2.92
C LEU A 62 -0.99 -20.40 4.15
N ARG A 63 -0.96 -21.69 4.50
CA ARG A 63 -0.20 -22.17 5.66
C ARG A 63 1.30 -22.02 5.43
N LYS A 64 1.78 -22.26 4.21
CA LYS A 64 3.19 -22.05 3.84
C LYS A 64 3.59 -20.58 3.90
N LEU A 65 2.79 -19.71 3.30
CA LEU A 65 3.04 -18.26 3.35
C LEU A 65 3.01 -17.74 4.78
N SER A 66 2.04 -18.17 5.58
CA SER A 66 1.94 -17.77 6.99
C SER A 66 3.13 -18.26 7.82
N SER A 67 3.58 -19.49 7.57
CA SER A 67 4.78 -20.03 8.24
C SER A 67 6.04 -19.22 7.88
N PHE A 68 6.16 -18.78 6.63
CA PHE A 68 7.25 -17.91 6.17
C PHE A 68 7.19 -16.51 6.83
N ILE A 69 6.00 -15.92 6.95
CA ILE A 69 5.83 -14.62 7.63
C ILE A 69 6.23 -14.73 9.12
N VAL A 70 5.76 -15.78 9.81
CA VAL A 70 6.10 -16.02 11.23
C VAL A 70 7.61 -16.23 11.40
N SER A 71 8.23 -17.07 10.58
CA SER A 71 9.67 -17.33 10.67
C SER A 71 10.53 -16.11 10.30
N SER A 72 9.98 -15.16 9.55
CA SER A 72 10.64 -13.92 9.16
C SER A 72 10.74 -12.88 10.27
N GLN A 73 10.03 -13.05 11.41
CA GLN A 73 10.11 -12.17 12.59
C GLN A 73 9.96 -10.67 12.26
N ILE A 74 8.89 -10.34 11.54
CA ILE A 74 8.74 -9.04 10.85
C ILE A 74 8.25 -7.89 11.73
N ASP A 75 7.86 -8.14 12.98
CA ASP A 75 7.13 -7.17 13.82
C ASP A 75 7.93 -5.88 14.08
N GLN A 76 9.26 -5.97 14.24
CA GLN A 76 10.11 -4.79 14.44
C GLN A 76 10.21 -3.94 13.17
N ASP A 77 10.35 -4.59 12.01
CA ASP A 77 10.42 -3.91 10.73
C ASP A 77 9.10 -3.19 10.42
N LEU A 78 7.96 -3.86 10.66
CA LEU A 78 6.62 -3.27 10.53
C LEU A 78 6.46 -2.00 11.39
N GLN A 79 6.86 -2.08 12.66
CA GLN A 79 6.75 -0.96 13.59
C GLN A 79 7.64 0.22 13.21
N SER A 80 8.81 -0.04 12.61
CA SER A 80 9.76 1.00 12.19
C SER A 80 9.50 1.55 10.79
N GLY A 81 8.55 0.99 10.05
CA GLY A 81 8.28 1.42 8.68
C GLY A 81 9.36 1.03 7.68
N ASN A 82 10.19 0.02 8.01
CA ASN A 82 11.35 -0.37 7.21
C ASN A 82 10.92 -0.89 5.82
N PRO A 83 11.23 -0.18 4.71
CA PRO A 83 10.79 -0.59 3.37
C PRO A 83 11.44 -1.90 2.90
N GLN A 84 12.62 -2.27 3.43
CA GLN A 84 13.27 -3.52 3.06
C GLN A 84 12.48 -4.75 3.48
N LEU A 85 11.51 -4.60 4.39
CA LEU A 85 10.59 -5.67 4.74
C LEU A 85 9.78 -6.16 3.55
N VAL A 86 9.27 -5.26 2.70
CA VAL A 86 8.49 -5.66 1.53
C VAL A 86 9.35 -6.45 0.56
N ASN A 87 10.58 -5.99 0.30
CA ASN A 87 11.57 -6.71 -0.51
C ASN A 87 11.91 -8.09 0.08
N LYS A 88 12.03 -8.19 1.42
CA LYS A 88 12.23 -9.47 2.13
C LYS A 88 11.04 -10.40 1.97
N LEU A 89 9.80 -9.90 2.10
CA LEU A 89 8.61 -10.73 1.92
C LEU A 89 8.49 -11.22 0.47
N MET A 90 8.83 -10.38 -0.50
CA MET A 90 8.87 -10.72 -1.92
C MET A 90 9.76 -11.91 -2.25
N SER A 91 10.78 -12.23 -1.44
CA SER A 91 11.65 -13.39 -1.65
C SER A 91 10.93 -14.74 -1.50
N TYR A 92 9.70 -14.77 -0.97
CA TYR A 92 8.89 -15.98 -0.93
C TYR A 92 8.43 -16.44 -2.32
N TYR A 93 8.28 -15.51 -3.27
CA TYR A 93 7.67 -15.78 -4.57
C TYR A 93 8.61 -15.41 -5.73
N GLU A 94 9.05 -16.42 -6.47
CA GLU A 94 9.90 -16.28 -7.65
C GLU A 94 9.13 -16.45 -8.98
N GLY A 95 7.80 -16.53 -8.92
CA GLY A 95 6.96 -16.70 -10.11
C GLY A 95 6.86 -15.44 -10.97
N LYS A 96 6.13 -15.57 -12.09
CA LYS A 96 5.99 -14.49 -13.08
C LYS A 96 5.09 -13.35 -12.61
N GLU A 97 4.11 -13.64 -11.76
CA GLU A 97 3.12 -12.67 -11.25
C GLU A 97 3.66 -11.86 -10.05
N LYS A 98 4.86 -11.29 -10.19
CA LYS A 98 5.52 -10.52 -9.13
C LYS A 98 4.70 -9.31 -8.68
N VAL A 99 3.90 -8.75 -9.59
CA VAL A 99 3.06 -7.57 -9.30
C VAL A 99 2.00 -7.91 -8.26
N ALA A 100 1.24 -9.00 -8.46
CA ALA A 100 0.22 -9.43 -7.52
C ALA A 100 0.81 -9.72 -6.13
N PHE A 101 1.98 -10.36 -6.09
CA PHE A 101 2.64 -10.64 -4.81
C PHE A 101 3.21 -9.37 -4.14
N MET A 102 3.72 -8.40 -4.90
CA MET A 102 4.17 -7.10 -4.40
C MET A 102 3.01 -6.28 -3.83
N THR A 103 1.86 -6.27 -4.51
CA THR A 103 0.63 -5.66 -4.02
C THR A 103 0.20 -6.30 -2.71
N PHE A 104 0.23 -7.63 -2.60
CA PHE A 104 -0.04 -8.31 -1.34
C PHE A 104 0.95 -7.90 -0.23
N CYS A 105 2.26 -7.98 -0.47
CA CYS A 105 3.27 -7.69 0.55
C CYS A 105 3.18 -6.26 1.08
N SER A 106 3.04 -5.29 0.18
CA SER A 106 2.86 -3.88 0.55
C SER A 106 1.54 -3.61 1.26
N THR A 107 0.44 -4.24 0.83
CA THR A 107 -0.87 -4.16 1.50
C THR A 107 -0.80 -4.74 2.91
N TYR A 108 -0.19 -5.92 3.08
CA TYR A 108 0.00 -6.54 4.39
C TYR A 108 0.75 -5.60 5.34
N CYS A 109 1.84 -4.99 4.87
CA CYS A 109 2.61 -4.03 5.66
C CYS A 109 1.80 -2.75 5.97
N CYS A 110 1.02 -2.25 5.00
CA CYS A 110 0.15 -1.08 5.16
C CYS A 110 -0.91 -1.28 6.26
N TRP A 111 -1.55 -2.44 6.32
CA TRP A 111 -2.55 -2.70 7.37
C TRP A 111 -1.95 -2.81 8.78
N HIS A 112 -0.66 -3.12 8.89
CA HIS A 112 0.08 -3.08 10.17
C HIS A 112 0.59 -1.68 10.51
N ASN A 113 1.07 -0.92 9.53
CA ASN A 113 1.54 0.45 9.70
C ASN A 113 1.17 1.30 8.47
N ARG A 114 0.03 1.97 8.57
CA ARG A 114 -0.56 2.76 7.47
C ARG A 114 0.18 4.05 7.20
N ASP A 115 0.97 4.54 8.15
CA ASP A 115 1.61 5.85 8.00
C ASP A 115 2.94 5.73 7.27
N ASP A 116 3.52 4.52 7.20
CA ASP A 116 4.82 4.30 6.58
C ASP A 116 4.82 3.41 5.34
N TYR A 117 3.83 2.53 5.13
CA TYR A 117 3.82 1.61 3.99
C TYR A 117 2.77 1.99 2.94
N PRO A 118 3.19 2.63 1.83
CA PRO A 118 2.38 2.78 0.62
C PRO A 118 1.96 1.45 0.03
N VAL A 119 0.70 1.33 -0.37
CA VAL A 119 0.22 0.17 -1.12
C VAL A 119 0.76 0.24 -2.56
N PHE A 120 1.39 -0.84 -3.02
CA PHE A 120 1.86 -0.97 -4.39
C PHE A 120 0.70 -1.36 -5.30
N ASN A 121 0.20 -0.42 -6.11
CA ASN A 121 -0.85 -0.66 -7.10
C ASN A 121 -0.59 0.13 -8.40
N ILE A 122 -1.38 -0.14 -9.43
CA ILE A 122 -1.14 0.40 -10.76
C ILE A 122 -1.45 1.91 -10.84
N GLU A 123 -2.44 2.38 -10.08
CA GLU A 123 -2.86 3.79 -9.99
C GLU A 123 -1.74 4.64 -9.40
N ALA A 124 -1.16 4.23 -8.26
CA ALA A 124 -0.03 4.91 -7.64
C ALA A 124 1.16 4.98 -8.59
N ILE A 125 1.49 3.88 -9.27
CA ILE A 125 2.62 3.84 -10.20
C ILE A 125 2.40 4.76 -11.41
N ARG A 126 1.19 4.82 -11.95
CA ARG A 126 0.84 5.74 -13.04
C ARG A 126 1.03 7.19 -12.62
N ILE A 127 0.51 7.57 -11.47
CA ILE A 127 0.64 8.93 -10.92
C ILE A 127 2.13 9.25 -10.69
N LEU A 128 2.87 8.37 -10.01
CA LEU A 128 4.30 8.52 -9.78
C LEU A 128 5.11 8.66 -11.07
N GLY A 129 4.80 7.87 -12.09
CA GLY A 129 5.48 7.91 -13.39
C GLY A 129 5.42 9.30 -14.05
N LYS A 130 4.30 10.03 -13.87
CA LYS A 130 4.14 11.41 -14.34
C LYS A 130 4.98 12.42 -13.55
N HIS A 131 5.20 12.18 -12.26
CA HIS A 131 5.88 13.12 -11.37
C HIS A 131 7.39 12.90 -11.24
N PHE A 132 7.85 11.65 -11.29
CA PHE A 132 9.24 11.27 -11.00
C PHE A 132 9.98 10.67 -12.19
N LYS A 133 9.31 10.50 -13.36
CA LYS A 133 9.89 9.92 -14.58
C LYS A 133 10.52 8.54 -14.37
N ARG A 134 9.96 7.76 -13.43
CA ARG A 134 10.35 6.37 -13.14
C ARG A 134 9.57 5.39 -14.00
N SER A 135 10.20 4.26 -14.29
CA SER A 135 9.56 3.11 -14.91
C SER A 135 8.89 2.21 -13.86
N PHE A 136 7.88 1.45 -14.30
CA PHE A 136 7.22 0.45 -13.46
C PHE A 136 8.21 -0.59 -12.91
N SER A 137 9.18 -1.02 -13.73
CA SER A 137 10.18 -2.01 -13.34
C SER A 137 11.07 -1.55 -12.20
N GLU A 138 11.46 -0.27 -12.15
CA GLU A 138 12.26 0.28 -11.05
C GLU A 138 11.54 0.12 -9.70
N TYR A 139 10.24 0.42 -9.65
CA TYR A 139 9.46 0.26 -8.43
C TYR A 139 9.19 -1.21 -8.07
N LEU A 140 9.05 -2.08 -9.08
CA LEU A 140 8.88 -3.51 -8.84
C LEU A 140 10.17 -4.17 -8.30
N GLU A 141 11.33 -3.66 -8.70
CA GLU A 141 12.64 -4.13 -8.25
C GLU A 141 13.03 -3.57 -6.88
N ASP A 142 12.62 -2.34 -6.56
CA ASP A 142 12.93 -1.70 -5.28
C ASP A 142 11.73 -0.97 -4.67
N TYR A 143 11.08 -1.62 -3.70
CA TYR A 143 10.00 -1.01 -2.94
C TYR A 143 10.45 0.22 -2.13
N ALA A 144 11.71 0.31 -1.71
CA ALA A 144 12.18 1.48 -0.95
C ALA A 144 12.18 2.75 -1.81
N LEU A 145 12.50 2.61 -3.09
CA LEU A 145 12.35 3.69 -4.07
C LEU A 145 10.87 4.10 -4.21
N PHE A 146 9.97 3.12 -4.35
CA PHE A 146 8.52 3.38 -4.40
C PHE A 146 8.03 4.10 -3.14
N GLN A 147 8.44 3.66 -1.95
CA GLN A 147 8.06 4.28 -0.68
C GLN A 147 8.53 5.75 -0.60
N THR A 148 9.77 6.00 -1.03
CA THR A 148 10.36 7.35 -1.03
C THR A 148 9.58 8.29 -1.95
N ASP A 149 9.32 7.86 -3.19
CA ASP A 149 8.63 8.70 -4.17
C ASP A 149 7.14 8.88 -3.80
N MET A 150 6.51 7.89 -3.15
CA MET A 150 5.15 8.02 -2.60
C MET A 150 5.07 9.04 -1.45
N LYS A 151 6.03 9.02 -0.51
CA LYS A 151 6.11 10.03 0.57
C LYS A 151 6.29 11.44 -0.04
N GLY A 152 7.22 11.59 -1.00
CA GLY A 152 7.43 12.85 -1.70
C GLY A 152 6.21 13.31 -2.52
N LEU A 153 5.48 12.38 -3.13
CA LEU A 153 4.24 12.70 -3.87
C LEU A 153 3.16 13.23 -2.92
N LYS A 154 2.98 12.56 -1.79
CA LYS A 154 1.98 12.92 -0.76
C LYS A 154 2.21 14.35 -0.26
N GLU A 155 3.43 14.69 0.09
CA GLU A 155 3.83 16.04 0.50
C GLU A 155 3.59 17.07 -0.63
N LYS A 156 4.02 16.73 -1.85
CA LYS A 156 3.92 17.61 -3.03
C LYS A 156 2.48 17.94 -3.42
N LEU A 157 1.55 17.02 -3.19
CA LEU A 157 0.13 17.20 -3.47
C LEU A 157 -0.65 17.74 -2.25
N GLY A 158 0.00 17.94 -1.10
CA GLY A 158 -0.66 18.38 0.14
C GLY A 158 -1.63 17.34 0.70
N LEU A 159 -1.33 16.05 0.52
CA LEU A 159 -2.15 14.91 0.96
C LEU A 159 -1.69 14.37 2.33
N ASP A 160 -0.96 15.17 3.10
CA ASP A 160 -0.31 14.75 4.34
C ASP A 160 -1.29 14.25 5.42
N SER A 161 -2.54 14.70 5.37
CA SER A 161 -3.60 14.26 6.28
C SER A 161 -4.06 12.82 6.06
N LEU A 162 -3.82 12.24 4.89
CA LEU A 162 -4.21 10.87 4.58
C LEU A 162 -3.12 9.91 5.08
N ASN A 163 -3.48 8.74 5.61
CA ASN A 163 -2.52 7.63 5.71
C ASN A 163 -2.42 6.90 4.36
N PHE A 164 -1.47 5.97 4.19
CA PHE A 164 -1.27 5.30 2.92
C PHE A 164 -2.39 4.35 2.49
N GLN A 165 -3.18 3.84 3.43
CA GLN A 165 -4.36 3.04 3.10
C GLN A 165 -5.47 3.95 2.53
N GLU A 166 -5.63 5.14 3.07
CA GLU A 166 -6.56 6.16 2.55
C GLU A 166 -6.06 6.74 1.22
N LEU A 167 -4.75 6.94 1.09
CA LEU A 167 -4.14 7.43 -0.13
C LEU A 167 -4.35 6.46 -1.30
N GLU A 168 -4.29 5.15 -1.03
CA GLU A 168 -4.61 4.13 -2.03
C GLU A 168 -6.03 4.30 -2.59
N LYS A 169 -7.03 4.46 -1.72
CA LYS A 169 -8.42 4.71 -2.12
C LYS A 169 -8.61 6.06 -2.80
N PHE A 170 -7.94 7.09 -2.29
CA PHE A 170 -7.96 8.42 -2.88
C PHE A 170 -7.44 8.38 -4.32
N PHE A 171 -6.32 7.70 -4.56
CA PHE A 171 -5.80 7.50 -5.90
C PHE A 171 -6.72 6.66 -6.77
N TRP A 172 -7.36 5.62 -6.23
CA TRP A 172 -8.33 4.85 -6.99
C TRP A 172 -9.54 5.70 -7.44
N LEU A 173 -10.11 6.52 -6.55
CA LEU A 173 -11.27 7.38 -6.84
C LEU A 173 -10.96 8.52 -7.81
N PHE A 174 -9.75 9.10 -7.74
CA PHE A 174 -9.42 10.34 -8.44
C PHE A 174 -8.22 10.22 -9.40
N SER A 175 -7.83 9.00 -9.76
CA SER A 175 -6.64 8.72 -10.58
C SER A 175 -6.60 9.54 -11.87
N GLU A 176 -7.70 9.60 -12.62
CA GLU A 176 -7.79 10.33 -13.89
C GLU A 176 -7.43 11.82 -13.73
N ASP A 177 -8.02 12.49 -12.73
CA ASP A 177 -7.78 13.91 -12.48
C ASP A 177 -6.39 14.18 -11.88
N LEU A 178 -5.86 13.25 -11.09
CA LEU A 178 -4.53 13.35 -10.50
C LEU A 178 -3.42 13.18 -11.53
N GLU A 179 -3.63 12.34 -12.55
CA GLU A 179 -2.69 12.20 -13.66
C GLU A 179 -2.53 13.49 -14.49
N GLU A 180 -3.57 14.33 -14.55
CA GLU A 180 -3.58 15.60 -15.28
C GLU A 180 -3.08 16.79 -14.45
N ALA A 181 -2.92 16.62 -13.14
CA ALA A 181 -2.53 17.69 -12.23
C ALA A 181 -1.07 18.14 -12.48
N LYS A 182 -0.90 19.16 -13.34
CA LYS A 182 0.39 19.83 -13.53
C LYS A 182 0.78 20.60 -12.27
N VAL A 183 1.94 20.26 -11.73
CA VAL A 183 2.50 20.90 -10.54
C VAL A 183 3.07 22.27 -10.91
N GLN A 184 2.77 23.28 -10.09
CA GLN A 184 3.51 24.54 -10.07
C GLN A 184 4.89 24.25 -9.46
N SER A 185 5.95 24.32 -10.28
CA SER A 185 7.31 24.44 -9.76
C SER A 185 7.42 25.76 -8.98
N ALA A 186 7.87 25.67 -7.73
CA ALA A 186 8.45 26.82 -7.04
C ALA A 186 9.72 27.28 -7.76
#